data_AF-A0A956YCB5-F1
#
_entry.id   AF-A0A956YCB5-F1
#
_cell.length_a   1.000
_cell.length_b   1.000
_cell.length_c   1.000
_cell.angle_alpha   90.00
_cell.angle_beta   90.00
_cell.angle_gamma   90.00
#
_symmetry.space_group_name_H-M   'P 1'
#
loop_
_entity.id
_entity.type
_entity.pdbx_description
1 polymer ?
#
loop_
_entity_poly.entity_id
_entity_poly.type
_entity_poly.pdbx_seq_one_letter_code
_entity_poly.pdbx_strand_id
1 'polypeptide(L)'
;FQPYAYDPAERLYQEYIYKTPQGTFDTLIGASYDYSQPPTDAPDSPQTAWYHGPLANGAMWNEPFFATGAQKVLIEFGIPFYQEVDGEREAAGVVTIDYSVADMRDLVAGLDLGATGYGFVISPSGTILAHPVQDVVATQSIFDYAEAVDNDALAEAAQRALNGEQFHVEMTDTLTGEASWLFFEPVPMTDWALGVVLNQSEYAPDSSQTLREQTTILLVVAALVLIAISLLVRLHRGRKQALWAVSLAFSLIGIVLIVMVWYLANLWSRPGNVVQITSQTALDSYLTNYEERSQLTNGARPLRIPTGVFVQAVQFPDPMSVTVNGYIWQRYPVDSDVQRGFMLPQRIGEEATLDEVYREVEDDQELVIWYIGVTLRQSYNPTRYPFDSRDVTIRLMPLALADNIVLTPDLESYALVTPGLLPGLDPEVGVNNWQMENSAFSYAEVTYNSTLGLAQRADYTQFPELRFTIESQRYVVGPFIAYLLPGVVAAMMLFAFLVNEHDPGEKAELSEALNYAAALFFVIAVAHTALRDGIAAVGLTYLEHLYILLYITIIAIGLNTYVLVKQPKAWIVQYQSNLIVKLLFWPMMIGALLVSTLVVFVYG
;
A
#
# COMPACT_ATOMS: atom_id res chain seq x y z
N PHE A 1 -6.11 -53.83 0.03
CA PHE A 1 -5.66 -55.07 -0.66
C PHE A 1 -6.72 -55.49 -1.68
N GLN A 2 -6.40 -56.31 -2.67
CA GLN A 2 -7.45 -56.97 -3.46
C GLN A 2 -8.29 -57.88 -2.56
N PRO A 3 -9.58 -58.11 -2.87
CA PRO A 3 -10.41 -58.94 -2.03
C PRO A 3 -9.81 -60.32 -1.81
N TYR A 4 -9.76 -60.77 -0.57
CA TYR A 4 -9.15 -62.04 -0.13
C TYR A 4 -7.62 -62.17 -0.33
N ALA A 5 -6.92 -61.11 -0.76
CA ALA A 5 -5.48 -61.18 -1.04
C ALA A 5 -4.60 -61.12 0.22
N TYR A 6 -5.06 -60.49 1.30
CA TYR A 6 -4.32 -60.41 2.56
C TYR A 6 -4.54 -61.64 3.46
N ASP A 7 -5.82 -61.99 3.68
CA ASP A 7 -6.25 -63.19 4.39
C ASP A 7 -7.42 -63.83 3.60
N PRO A 8 -7.31 -65.10 3.18
CA PRO A 8 -8.40 -65.81 2.49
C PRO A 8 -9.73 -65.87 3.28
N ALA A 9 -9.70 -65.69 4.60
CA ALA A 9 -10.88 -65.65 5.46
C ALA A 9 -11.53 -64.25 5.56
N GLU A 10 -10.83 -63.19 5.14
CA GLU A 10 -11.29 -61.81 5.21
C GLU A 10 -11.45 -61.21 3.81
N ARG A 11 -12.69 -60.84 3.44
CA ARG A 11 -12.94 -60.32 2.09
C ARG A 11 -12.20 -59.01 1.81
N LEU A 12 -12.17 -58.06 2.75
CA LEU A 12 -11.54 -56.75 2.54
C LEU A 12 -10.63 -56.42 3.71
N TYR A 13 -9.35 -56.16 3.42
CA TYR A 13 -8.37 -55.72 4.41
C TYR A 13 -7.72 -54.41 3.97
N GLN A 14 -7.67 -53.45 4.90
CA GLN A 14 -7.00 -52.17 4.73
C GLN A 14 -6.29 -51.83 6.03
N GLU A 15 -5.13 -51.22 5.91
CA GLU A 15 -4.41 -50.65 7.03
C GLU A 15 -4.02 -49.22 6.64
N TYR A 16 -4.37 -48.26 7.49
CA TYR A 16 -4.11 -46.84 7.25
C TYR A 16 -3.43 -46.23 8.47
N ILE A 17 -2.19 -45.79 8.29
CA ILE A 17 -1.38 -45.18 9.34
C ILE A 17 -1.44 -43.67 9.13
N TYR A 18 -1.84 -42.92 10.15
CA TYR A 18 -1.97 -41.46 10.08
C TYR A 18 -1.30 -40.78 11.27
N LYS A 19 -0.92 -39.52 11.05
CA LYS A 19 -0.38 -38.64 12.09
C LYS A 19 -1.51 -37.98 12.87
N THR A 20 -1.49 -38.10 14.20
CA THR A 20 -2.43 -37.46 15.11
C THR A 20 -2.11 -35.96 15.26
N PRO A 21 -3.07 -35.13 15.73
CA PRO A 21 -2.81 -33.72 16.01
C PRO A 21 -1.67 -33.48 17.02
N GLN A 22 -1.38 -34.44 17.90
CA GLN A 22 -0.30 -34.38 18.88
C GLN A 22 1.08 -34.79 18.31
N GLY A 23 1.15 -35.14 17.02
CA GLY A 23 2.37 -35.53 16.33
C GLY A 23 2.80 -36.99 16.52
N THR A 24 1.95 -37.84 17.11
CA THR A 24 2.15 -39.30 17.17
C THR A 24 1.53 -39.98 15.95
N PHE A 25 1.84 -41.26 15.73
CA PHE A 25 1.18 -42.06 14.69
C PHE A 25 0.15 -43.00 15.30
N ASP A 26 -0.98 -43.16 14.63
CA ASP A 26 -2.04 -44.11 14.96
C ASP A 26 -2.43 -44.91 13.71
N THR A 27 -3.19 -46.00 13.88
CA THR A 27 -3.48 -46.95 12.80
C THR A 27 -4.94 -47.38 12.80
N LEU A 28 -5.60 -47.25 11.65
CA LEU A 28 -6.91 -47.83 11.37
C LEU A 28 -6.71 -49.16 10.63
N ILE A 29 -7.25 -50.24 11.20
CA ILE A 29 -7.20 -51.59 10.64
C ILE A 29 -8.62 -52.03 10.28
N GLY A 30 -8.78 -52.58 9.09
CA GLY A 30 -10.05 -53.05 8.53
C GLY A 30 -10.72 -52.01 7.62
N ALA A 31 -11.49 -52.50 6.66
CA ALA A 31 -12.21 -51.65 5.71
C ALA A 31 -13.46 -51.03 6.35
N SER A 32 -13.56 -49.70 6.37
CA SER A 32 -14.74 -48.98 6.87
C SER A 32 -15.90 -48.92 5.86
N TYR A 33 -15.64 -49.27 4.61
CA TYR A 33 -16.61 -49.39 3.51
C TYR A 33 -16.10 -50.37 2.45
N ASP A 34 -16.97 -50.78 1.50
CA ASP A 34 -16.58 -51.69 0.40
C ASP A 34 -15.86 -50.91 -0.71
N TYR A 35 -14.53 -50.73 -0.56
CA TYR A 35 -13.70 -50.05 -1.55
C TYR A 35 -13.50 -50.84 -2.86
N SER A 36 -13.97 -52.10 -2.94
CA SER A 36 -13.88 -52.90 -4.17
C SER A 36 -14.99 -52.59 -5.18
N GLN A 37 -15.97 -51.78 -4.78
CA GLN A 37 -17.03 -51.30 -5.67
C GLN A 37 -16.45 -50.27 -6.66
N PRO A 38 -16.79 -50.37 -7.95
CA PRO A 38 -16.32 -49.41 -8.94
C PRO A 38 -16.80 -47.99 -8.58
N PRO A 39 -15.99 -46.96 -8.87
CA PRO A 39 -16.36 -45.57 -8.58
C PRO A 39 -17.61 -45.19 -9.38
N THR A 40 -18.51 -44.42 -8.76
CA THR A 40 -19.71 -43.89 -9.40
C THR A 40 -19.91 -42.42 -9.02
N ASP A 41 -20.54 -41.66 -9.92
CA ASP A 41 -20.78 -40.21 -9.73
C ASP A 41 -21.95 -39.90 -8.77
N ALA A 42 -22.50 -40.91 -8.08
CA ALA A 42 -23.61 -40.70 -7.17
C ALA A 42 -23.11 -40.02 -5.87
N PRO A 43 -23.78 -38.96 -5.36
CA PRO A 43 -23.31 -38.19 -4.21
C PRO A 43 -23.07 -39.01 -2.94
N ASP A 44 -23.84 -40.08 -2.74
CA ASP A 44 -23.79 -40.96 -1.56
C ASP A 44 -22.92 -42.21 -1.78
N SER A 45 -22.23 -42.32 -2.92
CA SER A 45 -21.39 -43.46 -3.23
C SER A 45 -20.03 -43.37 -2.54
N PRO A 46 -19.46 -44.49 -2.05
CA PRO A 46 -18.10 -44.49 -1.53
C PRO A 46 -17.10 -44.01 -2.59
N GLN A 47 -16.23 -43.09 -2.22
CA GLN A 47 -15.15 -42.61 -3.08
C GLN A 47 -14.08 -43.70 -3.19
N THR A 48 -14.14 -44.52 -4.23
CA THR A 48 -13.22 -45.66 -4.45
C THR A 48 -12.17 -45.41 -5.54
N ALA A 49 -12.11 -44.18 -6.07
CA ALA A 49 -11.18 -43.79 -7.14
C ALA A 49 -9.71 -44.03 -6.74
N TRP A 50 -9.36 -43.79 -5.48
CA TRP A 50 -8.02 -44.03 -4.94
C TRP A 50 -7.56 -45.49 -5.06
N TYR A 51 -8.50 -46.45 -5.07
CA TYR A 51 -8.21 -47.87 -5.20
C TYR A 51 -8.22 -48.31 -6.67
N HIS A 52 -9.22 -47.90 -7.45
CA HIS A 52 -9.38 -48.33 -8.84
C HIS A 52 -8.45 -47.61 -9.82
N GLY A 53 -8.14 -46.33 -9.58
CA GLY A 53 -7.27 -45.52 -10.44
C GLY A 53 -5.87 -46.13 -10.59
N PRO A 54 -5.13 -46.37 -9.49
CA PRO A 54 -3.80 -46.95 -9.57
C PRO A 54 -3.78 -48.37 -10.14
N LEU A 55 -4.82 -49.17 -9.90
CA LEU A 55 -4.93 -50.50 -10.48
C LEU A 55 -5.08 -50.48 -12.01
N ALA A 56 -5.77 -49.46 -12.53
CA ALA A 56 -5.99 -49.31 -13.97
C ALA A 56 -4.81 -48.64 -14.69
N ASN A 57 -4.22 -47.59 -14.09
CA ASN A 57 -3.29 -46.69 -14.76
C ASN A 57 -1.84 -46.79 -14.24
N GLY A 58 -1.57 -47.54 -13.18
CA GLY A 58 -0.25 -47.63 -12.56
C GLY A 58 -0.05 -46.56 -11.47
N ALA A 59 1.18 -46.11 -11.27
CA ALA A 59 1.48 -45.08 -10.27
C ALA A 59 0.88 -43.73 -10.68
N MET A 60 0.00 -43.16 -9.87
CA MET A 60 -0.68 -41.90 -10.19
C MET A 60 -1.12 -41.11 -8.95
N TRP A 61 -1.24 -39.79 -9.12
CA TRP A 61 -1.96 -38.91 -8.20
C TRP A 61 -3.46 -38.98 -8.49
N ASN A 62 -4.26 -39.06 -7.45
CA ASN A 62 -5.72 -38.94 -7.54
C ASN A 62 -6.16 -37.51 -7.29
N GLU A 63 -7.30 -37.13 -7.87
CA GLU A 63 -7.96 -35.85 -7.57
C GLU A 63 -8.38 -35.80 -6.08
N PRO A 64 -8.45 -34.59 -5.48
CA PRO A 64 -8.84 -34.44 -4.09
C PRO A 64 -10.20 -35.04 -3.82
N PHE A 65 -10.33 -35.76 -2.72
CA PHE A 65 -11.61 -36.29 -2.28
C PHE A 65 -11.73 -36.25 -0.76
N PHE A 66 -12.98 -36.24 -0.29
CA PHE A 66 -13.25 -36.33 1.14
C PHE A 66 -13.11 -37.78 1.60
N ALA A 67 -12.02 -38.08 2.30
CA ALA A 67 -11.75 -39.40 2.84
C ALA A 67 -12.59 -39.62 4.12
N THR A 68 -13.70 -40.34 3.99
CA THR A 68 -14.65 -40.59 5.09
C THR A 68 -14.01 -41.28 6.30
N GLY A 69 -13.00 -42.15 6.07
CA GLY A 69 -12.28 -42.81 7.15
C GLY A 69 -11.38 -41.86 7.96
N ALA A 70 -10.78 -40.86 7.31
CA ALA A 70 -9.90 -39.88 7.94
C ALA A 70 -10.62 -38.57 8.34
N GLN A 71 -11.86 -38.37 7.87
CA GLN A 71 -12.66 -37.14 8.01
C GLN A 71 -11.91 -35.89 7.53
N LYS A 72 -11.19 -36.02 6.41
CA LYS A 72 -10.35 -34.96 5.81
C LYS A 72 -10.41 -35.02 4.29
N VAL A 73 -10.19 -33.88 3.64
CA VAL A 73 -9.88 -33.83 2.21
C VAL A 73 -8.41 -34.20 2.03
N LEU A 74 -8.16 -35.25 1.24
CA LEU A 74 -6.83 -35.80 1.01
C LEU A 74 -6.44 -35.71 -0.46
N ILE A 75 -5.13 -35.62 -0.68
CA ILE A 75 -4.48 -35.72 -1.98
C ILE A 75 -3.61 -36.95 -1.91
N GLU A 76 -3.94 -37.94 -2.73
CA GLU A 76 -3.46 -39.31 -2.56
C GLU A 76 -2.66 -39.75 -3.77
N PHE A 77 -1.43 -40.24 -3.54
CA PHE A 77 -0.62 -40.90 -4.55
C PHE A 77 -0.66 -42.40 -4.34
N GLY A 78 -1.11 -43.14 -5.34
CA GLY A 78 -1.26 -44.59 -5.25
C GLY A 78 -0.38 -45.35 -6.23
N ILE A 79 0.14 -46.48 -5.77
CA ILE A 79 0.89 -47.45 -6.59
C ILE A 79 0.29 -48.85 -6.39
N PRO A 80 -0.04 -49.57 -7.48
CA PRO A 80 -0.43 -50.97 -7.37
C PRO A 80 0.78 -51.84 -7.03
N PHE A 81 0.60 -52.79 -6.10
CA PHE A 81 1.55 -53.85 -5.86
C PHE A 81 0.98 -55.18 -6.31
N TYR A 82 1.87 -56.12 -6.63
CA TYR A 82 1.52 -57.35 -7.32
C TYR A 82 2.05 -58.54 -6.55
N GLN A 83 1.36 -59.66 -6.68
CA GLN A 83 1.79 -60.96 -6.20
C GLN A 83 1.91 -61.92 -7.39
N GLU A 84 2.68 -62.97 -7.21
CA GLU A 84 2.81 -64.04 -8.19
C GLU A 84 1.91 -65.19 -7.78
N VAL A 85 0.86 -65.46 -8.57
CA VAL A 85 -0.07 -66.58 -8.38
C VAL A 85 0.01 -67.45 -9.62
N ASP A 86 0.32 -68.74 -9.45
CA ASP A 86 0.43 -69.70 -10.55
C ASP A 86 1.34 -69.28 -11.72
N GLY A 87 2.33 -68.42 -11.46
CA GLY A 87 3.28 -67.89 -12.45
C GLY A 87 2.77 -66.67 -13.24
N GLU A 88 1.59 -66.16 -12.92
CA GLU A 88 1.04 -64.91 -13.45
C GLU A 88 1.14 -63.78 -12.41
N ARG A 89 1.38 -62.57 -12.91
CA ARG A 89 1.49 -61.37 -12.08
C ARG A 89 0.09 -60.78 -11.88
N GLU A 90 -0.50 -61.03 -10.74
CA GLU A 90 -1.81 -60.49 -10.36
C GLU A 90 -1.64 -59.29 -9.42
N ALA A 91 -2.52 -58.29 -9.54
CA ALA A 91 -2.53 -57.19 -8.58
C ALA A 91 -2.92 -57.74 -7.20
N ALA A 92 -2.14 -57.42 -6.17
CA ALA A 92 -2.41 -57.82 -4.79
C ALA A 92 -3.07 -56.69 -3.98
N GLY A 93 -2.99 -55.45 -4.49
CA GLY A 93 -3.64 -54.28 -3.89
C GLY A 93 -2.96 -52.99 -4.33
N VAL A 94 -3.24 -51.93 -3.58
CA VAL A 94 -2.66 -50.60 -3.76
C VAL A 94 -2.01 -50.17 -2.45
N VAL A 95 -0.82 -49.58 -2.55
CA VAL A 95 -0.19 -48.81 -1.46
C VAL A 95 -0.36 -47.35 -1.80
N THR A 96 -0.82 -46.56 -0.84
CA THR A 96 -1.03 -45.13 -1.02
C THR A 96 -0.30 -44.30 0.02
N ILE A 97 0.01 -43.06 -0.37
CA ILE A 97 0.51 -42.04 0.53
C ILE A 97 -0.36 -40.80 0.37
N ASP A 98 -0.81 -40.28 1.51
CA ASP A 98 -1.76 -39.18 1.55
C ASP A 98 -1.05 -37.93 2.06
N TYR A 99 -1.25 -36.84 1.34
CA TYR A 99 -0.98 -35.50 1.82
C TYR A 99 -2.31 -34.83 2.16
N SER A 100 -2.37 -34.17 3.32
CA SER A 100 -3.52 -33.33 3.59
C SER A 100 -3.42 -32.05 2.77
N VAL A 101 -4.57 -31.56 2.30
CA VAL A 101 -4.69 -30.24 1.67
C VAL A 101 -4.12 -29.14 2.57
N ALA A 102 -4.27 -29.28 3.89
CA ALA A 102 -3.72 -28.35 4.87
C ALA A 102 -2.18 -28.30 4.83
N ASP A 103 -1.51 -29.46 4.76
CA ASP A 103 -0.04 -29.49 4.69
C ASP A 103 0.46 -28.85 3.38
N MET A 104 -0.25 -29.06 2.26
CA MET A 104 0.07 -28.41 0.99
C MET A 104 -0.13 -26.89 1.05
N ARG A 105 -1.20 -26.42 1.68
CA ARG A 105 -1.41 -24.99 1.93
C ARG A 105 -0.26 -24.40 2.74
N ASP A 106 0.11 -25.02 3.85
CA ASP A 106 1.16 -24.50 4.74
C ASP A 106 2.53 -24.44 4.01
N LEU A 107 2.79 -25.38 3.10
CA LEU A 107 3.98 -25.33 2.22
C LEU A 107 3.97 -24.12 1.27
N VAL A 108 2.81 -23.80 0.71
CA VAL A 108 2.65 -22.69 -0.25
C VAL A 108 2.60 -21.35 0.49
N ALA A 109 1.99 -21.29 1.67
CA ALA A 109 1.95 -20.12 2.54
C ALA A 109 3.35 -19.73 3.06
N GLY A 110 4.25 -20.70 3.20
CA GLY A 110 5.65 -20.45 3.57
C GLY A 110 6.49 -19.70 2.51
N LEU A 111 5.95 -19.42 1.32
CA LEU A 111 6.62 -18.62 0.29
C LEU A 111 6.58 -17.13 0.65
N ASP A 112 7.72 -16.44 0.55
CA ASP A 112 7.78 -14.98 0.71
C ASP A 112 7.30 -14.30 -0.58
N LEU A 113 6.01 -13.96 -0.60
CA LEU A 113 5.30 -13.39 -1.76
C LEU A 113 4.86 -11.93 -1.51
N GLY A 114 5.47 -11.26 -0.53
CA GLY A 114 5.03 -9.96 -0.07
C GLY A 114 3.94 -10.07 0.99
N ALA A 115 3.24 -8.97 1.24
CA ALA A 115 2.27 -8.88 2.32
C ALA A 115 0.86 -9.35 1.93
N THR A 116 0.46 -9.10 0.68
CA THR A 116 -0.85 -9.51 0.13
C THR A 116 -0.74 -10.52 -1.01
N GLY A 117 0.47 -10.82 -1.48
CA GLY A 117 0.69 -11.89 -2.46
C GLY A 117 0.42 -13.27 -1.86
N TYR A 118 0.02 -14.21 -2.70
CA TYR A 118 -0.32 -15.57 -2.28
C TYR A 118 -0.04 -16.59 -3.38
N GLY A 119 0.13 -17.84 -2.97
CA GLY A 119 0.24 -18.97 -3.87
C GLY A 119 -1.00 -19.86 -3.81
N PHE A 120 -1.24 -20.59 -4.89
CA PHE A 120 -2.25 -21.63 -4.97
C PHE A 120 -1.77 -22.77 -5.87
N VAL A 121 -2.33 -23.96 -5.72
CA VAL A 121 -1.95 -25.13 -6.53
C VAL A 121 -3.18 -25.66 -7.24
N ILE A 122 -3.05 -26.06 -8.50
CA ILE A 122 -4.11 -26.66 -9.31
C ILE A 122 -3.70 -28.05 -9.82
N SER A 123 -4.67 -28.96 -9.88
CA SER A 123 -4.54 -30.31 -10.43
C SER A 123 -4.63 -30.33 -11.96
N PRO A 124 -4.41 -31.47 -12.63
CA PRO A 124 -4.47 -31.56 -14.10
C PRO A 124 -5.87 -31.26 -14.67
N SER A 125 -6.93 -31.44 -13.86
CA SER A 125 -8.31 -31.06 -14.22
C SER A 125 -8.63 -29.58 -13.93
N GLY A 126 -7.71 -28.85 -13.31
CA GLY A 126 -7.88 -27.46 -12.88
C GLY A 126 -8.48 -27.30 -11.48
N THR A 127 -8.76 -28.39 -10.76
CA THR A 127 -9.25 -28.33 -9.38
C THR A 127 -8.22 -27.68 -8.46
N ILE A 128 -8.67 -26.75 -7.63
CA ILE A 128 -7.81 -26.04 -6.68
C ILE A 128 -7.44 -26.98 -5.53
N LEU A 129 -6.14 -27.25 -5.38
CA LEU A 129 -5.55 -28.14 -4.38
C LEU A 129 -5.10 -27.43 -3.10
N ALA A 130 -4.70 -26.16 -3.23
CA ALA A 130 -4.29 -25.30 -2.12
C ALA A 130 -4.58 -23.85 -2.50
N HIS A 131 -5.13 -23.07 -1.58
CA HIS A 131 -5.46 -21.65 -1.78
C HIS A 131 -5.64 -20.97 -0.41
N PRO A 132 -5.43 -19.64 -0.27
CA PRO A 132 -5.68 -18.92 0.99
C PRO A 132 -7.13 -19.04 1.45
N VAL A 133 -8.08 -18.79 0.54
CA VAL A 133 -9.52 -19.00 0.76
C VAL A 133 -9.80 -20.51 0.76
N GLN A 134 -10.26 -21.06 1.89
CA GLN A 134 -10.45 -22.51 2.03
C GLN A 134 -11.68 -23.03 1.29
N ASP A 135 -12.71 -22.20 1.14
CA ASP A 135 -14.00 -22.60 0.55
C ASP A 135 -13.91 -22.98 -0.92
N VAL A 136 -12.85 -22.57 -1.62
CA VAL A 136 -12.60 -22.90 -3.04
C VAL A 136 -11.77 -24.17 -3.22
N VAL A 137 -11.14 -24.67 -2.16
CA VAL A 137 -10.23 -25.81 -2.24
C VAL A 137 -11.03 -27.11 -2.37
N ALA A 138 -10.69 -27.93 -3.37
CA ALA A 138 -11.38 -29.16 -3.76
C ALA A 138 -12.85 -29.00 -4.19
N THR A 139 -13.38 -27.78 -4.26
CA THR A 139 -14.78 -27.47 -4.61
C THR A 139 -14.91 -26.71 -5.92
N GLN A 140 -13.87 -25.95 -6.31
CA GLN A 140 -13.87 -25.13 -7.52
C GLN A 140 -12.71 -25.48 -8.45
N SER A 141 -12.92 -25.25 -9.74
CA SER A 141 -11.89 -25.29 -10.77
C SER A 141 -11.46 -23.88 -11.16
N ILE A 142 -10.17 -23.70 -11.47
CA ILE A 142 -9.64 -22.44 -12.00
C ILE A 142 -10.29 -22.07 -13.34
N PHE A 143 -10.75 -23.06 -14.11
CA PHE A 143 -11.42 -22.84 -15.39
C PHE A 143 -12.83 -22.27 -15.19
N ASP A 144 -13.58 -22.82 -14.22
CA ASP A 144 -14.90 -22.31 -13.86
C ASP A 144 -14.79 -20.87 -13.31
N TYR A 145 -13.73 -20.63 -12.52
CA TYR A 145 -13.43 -19.30 -12.01
C TYR A 145 -13.10 -18.31 -13.14
N ALA A 146 -12.23 -18.69 -14.07
CA ALA A 146 -11.85 -17.86 -15.22
C ALA A 146 -13.06 -17.51 -16.11
N GLU A 147 -13.98 -18.45 -16.30
CA GLU A 147 -15.25 -18.21 -17.00
C GLU A 147 -16.15 -17.23 -16.23
N ALA A 148 -16.28 -17.38 -14.91
CA ALA A 148 -17.10 -16.52 -14.07
C ALA A 148 -16.65 -15.05 -14.09
N VAL A 149 -15.36 -14.79 -14.29
CA VAL A 149 -14.77 -13.44 -14.36
C VAL A 149 -14.49 -12.95 -15.79
N ASP A 150 -14.93 -13.69 -16.81
CA ASP A 150 -14.73 -13.37 -18.24
C ASP A 150 -13.24 -13.11 -18.59
N ASN A 151 -12.34 -13.97 -18.10
CA ASN A 151 -10.90 -13.82 -18.26
C ASN A 151 -10.27 -15.02 -18.99
N ASP A 152 -10.40 -15.02 -20.32
CA ASP A 152 -9.83 -16.06 -21.20
C ASP A 152 -8.30 -16.20 -21.04
N ALA A 153 -7.59 -15.11 -20.72
CA ALA A 153 -6.14 -15.14 -20.56
C ALA A 153 -5.71 -15.95 -19.32
N LEU A 154 -6.52 -15.95 -18.25
CA LEU A 154 -6.30 -16.79 -17.07
C LEU A 154 -6.48 -18.28 -17.40
N ALA A 155 -7.55 -18.62 -18.13
CA ALA A 155 -7.81 -19.99 -18.56
C ALA A 155 -6.69 -20.52 -19.48
N GLU A 156 -6.24 -19.70 -20.44
CA GLU A 156 -5.11 -20.05 -21.31
C GLU A 156 -3.82 -20.25 -20.51
N ALA A 157 -3.52 -19.34 -19.57
CA ALA A 157 -2.35 -19.43 -18.71
C ALA A 157 -2.32 -20.71 -17.88
N ALA A 158 -3.45 -21.05 -17.23
CA ALA A 158 -3.58 -22.27 -16.45
C ALA A 158 -3.40 -23.52 -17.34
N GLN A 159 -4.01 -23.55 -18.53
CA GLN A 159 -3.89 -24.69 -19.45
C GLN A 159 -2.45 -24.90 -19.95
N ARG A 160 -1.72 -23.82 -20.25
CA ARG A 160 -0.31 -23.90 -20.65
C ARG A 160 0.58 -24.40 -19.53
N ALA A 161 0.32 -23.96 -18.31
CA ALA A 161 1.02 -24.42 -17.12
C ALA A 161 0.85 -25.92 -16.88
N LEU A 162 -0.38 -26.42 -16.98
CA LEU A 162 -0.66 -27.86 -16.85
C LEU A 162 -0.02 -28.69 -17.99
N ASN A 163 0.29 -28.07 -19.13
CA ASN A 163 1.06 -28.69 -20.22
C ASN A 163 2.59 -28.60 -20.03
N GLY A 164 3.07 -28.10 -18.88
CA GLY A 164 4.48 -28.01 -18.54
C GLY A 164 5.19 -26.73 -18.99
N GLU A 165 4.45 -25.70 -19.42
CA GLU A 165 5.04 -24.41 -19.79
C GLU A 165 5.01 -23.43 -18.61
N GLN A 166 6.13 -22.73 -18.37
CA GLN A 166 6.11 -21.56 -17.50
C GLN A 166 5.42 -20.40 -18.21
N PHE A 167 4.46 -19.76 -17.54
CA PHE A 167 3.72 -18.66 -18.13
C PHE A 167 3.38 -17.60 -17.07
N HIS A 168 3.20 -16.36 -17.51
CA HIS A 168 2.71 -15.29 -16.64
C HIS A 168 1.66 -14.46 -17.36
N VAL A 169 0.74 -13.91 -16.59
CA VAL A 169 -0.30 -13.00 -17.07
C VAL A 169 -0.40 -11.80 -16.13
N GLU A 170 -0.59 -10.62 -16.71
CA GLU A 170 -1.02 -9.43 -15.97
C GLU A 170 -2.54 -9.45 -15.89
N MET A 171 -3.07 -9.41 -14.67
CA MET A 171 -4.50 -9.39 -14.44
C MET A 171 -4.83 -8.44 -13.30
N THR A 172 -6.05 -7.92 -13.29
CA THR A 172 -6.62 -7.44 -12.03
C THR A 172 -7.04 -8.67 -11.25
N ASP A 173 -6.41 -8.90 -10.12
CA ASP A 173 -6.83 -9.98 -9.25
C ASP A 173 -8.22 -9.65 -8.72
N THR A 174 -9.22 -10.45 -9.10
CA THR A 174 -10.61 -10.26 -8.70
C THR A 174 -10.85 -10.57 -7.22
N LEU A 175 -9.91 -11.24 -6.55
CA LEU A 175 -9.95 -11.48 -5.11
C LEU A 175 -9.51 -10.23 -4.33
N THR A 176 -8.48 -9.53 -4.80
CA THR A 176 -7.94 -8.33 -4.12
C THR A 176 -8.41 -7.00 -4.71
N GLY A 177 -8.88 -7.00 -5.95
CA GLY A 177 -9.21 -5.81 -6.73
C GLY A 177 -7.99 -5.07 -7.28
N GLU A 178 -6.78 -5.60 -7.11
CA GLU A 178 -5.52 -4.92 -7.41
C GLU A 178 -4.83 -5.48 -8.65
N ALA A 179 -4.09 -4.60 -9.35
CA ALA A 179 -3.27 -5.02 -10.48
C ALA A 179 -2.17 -5.96 -9.99
N SER A 180 -2.15 -7.18 -10.54
CA SER A 180 -1.30 -8.27 -10.07
C SER A 180 -0.61 -8.98 -11.23
N TRP A 181 0.55 -9.55 -10.93
CA TRP A 181 1.19 -10.54 -11.79
C TRP A 181 0.84 -11.93 -11.28
N LEU A 182 0.29 -12.77 -12.16
CA LEU A 182 0.10 -14.19 -11.88
C LEU A 182 1.15 -14.99 -12.66
N PHE A 183 1.99 -15.71 -11.94
CA PHE A 183 2.95 -16.65 -12.49
C PHE A 183 2.45 -18.07 -12.30
N PHE A 184 2.57 -18.89 -13.34
CA PHE A 184 2.36 -20.32 -13.24
C PHE A 184 3.66 -21.07 -13.45
N GLU A 185 3.94 -21.98 -12.51
CA GLU A 185 5.08 -22.88 -12.53
C GLU A 185 4.59 -24.33 -12.48
N PRO A 186 4.89 -25.18 -13.48
CA PRO A 186 4.55 -26.60 -13.43
C PRO A 186 5.32 -27.29 -12.30
N VAL A 187 4.62 -28.09 -11.50
CA VAL A 187 5.22 -28.88 -10.41
C VAL A 187 5.78 -30.17 -11.00
N PRO A 188 7.09 -30.43 -10.89
CA PRO A 188 7.69 -31.63 -11.46
C PRO A 188 7.07 -32.91 -10.88
N MET A 189 6.83 -33.90 -11.73
CA MET A 189 6.37 -35.26 -11.38
C MET A 189 4.91 -35.40 -10.88
N THR A 190 4.11 -34.33 -10.86
CA THR A 190 2.71 -34.39 -10.40
C THR A 190 1.68 -33.93 -11.43
N ASP A 191 2.12 -33.40 -12.58
CA ASP A 191 1.27 -32.74 -13.60
C ASP A 191 0.40 -31.60 -13.03
N TRP A 192 0.79 -31.05 -11.88
CA TRP A 192 0.14 -29.91 -11.24
C TRP A 192 0.80 -28.62 -11.68
N ALA A 193 0.14 -27.50 -11.42
CA ALA A 193 0.75 -26.18 -11.55
C ALA A 193 0.60 -25.38 -10.25
N LEU A 194 1.67 -24.70 -9.86
CA LEU A 194 1.69 -23.70 -8.82
C LEU A 194 1.41 -22.33 -9.45
N GLY A 195 0.31 -21.71 -9.03
CA GLY A 195 0.03 -20.30 -9.29
C GLY A 195 0.60 -19.42 -8.18
N VAL A 196 1.24 -18.32 -8.55
CA VAL A 196 1.77 -17.31 -7.63
C VAL A 196 1.24 -15.94 -8.05
N VAL A 197 0.45 -15.31 -7.18
CA VAL A 197 -0.10 -13.97 -7.38
C VAL A 197 0.75 -12.98 -6.59
N LEU A 198 1.36 -12.04 -7.30
CA LEU A 198 2.13 -10.93 -6.74
C LEU A 198 1.44 -9.61 -7.04
N ASN A 199 1.21 -8.82 -6.00
CA ASN A 199 0.60 -7.51 -6.15
C ASN A 199 1.61 -6.50 -6.76
N GLN A 200 1.27 -5.90 -7.90
CA GLN A 200 2.18 -4.95 -8.56
C GLN A 200 2.45 -3.72 -7.70
N SER A 201 1.52 -3.34 -6.82
CA SER A 201 1.67 -2.16 -5.98
C SER A 201 2.81 -2.31 -4.95
N GLU A 202 3.02 -3.53 -4.44
CA GLU A 202 4.07 -3.88 -3.48
C GLU A 202 5.47 -3.98 -4.10
N TYR A 203 5.53 -4.45 -5.36
CA TYR A 203 6.78 -4.62 -6.10
C TYR A 203 7.07 -3.48 -7.08
N ALA A 204 6.21 -2.45 -7.10
CA ALA A 204 6.44 -1.25 -7.89
C ALA A 204 7.78 -0.60 -7.47
N PRO A 205 8.55 -0.05 -8.43
CA PRO A 205 9.78 0.64 -8.10
C PRO A 205 9.49 1.77 -7.10
N ASP A 206 10.41 1.95 -6.16
CA ASP A 206 10.33 3.01 -5.14
C ASP A 206 9.89 4.32 -5.80
N SER A 207 8.76 4.86 -5.35
CA SER A 207 8.14 6.04 -5.93
C SER A 207 9.09 7.24 -5.88
N SER A 208 9.95 7.30 -4.86
CA SER A 208 10.98 8.33 -4.72
C SER A 208 12.09 8.18 -5.77
N GLN A 209 12.47 6.95 -6.11
CA GLN A 209 13.43 6.67 -7.17
C GLN A 209 12.84 7.03 -8.53
N THR A 210 11.61 6.60 -8.80
CA THR A 210 10.89 6.90 -10.06
C THR A 210 10.76 8.41 -10.26
N LEU A 211 10.39 9.15 -9.21
CA LEU A 211 10.30 10.61 -9.24
C LEU A 211 11.65 11.27 -9.57
N ARG A 212 12.75 10.79 -8.98
CA ARG A 212 14.11 11.29 -9.23
C ARG A 212 14.55 11.06 -10.67
N GLU A 213 14.30 9.87 -11.21
CA GLU A 213 14.65 9.51 -12.58
C GLU A 213 13.88 10.36 -13.59
N GLN A 214 12.55 10.48 -13.44
CA GLN A 214 11.72 11.31 -14.31
C GLN A 214 12.07 12.79 -14.23
N THR A 215 12.34 13.30 -13.02
CA THR A 215 12.79 14.68 -12.83
C THR A 215 14.15 14.92 -13.50
N THR A 216 15.08 13.95 -13.42
CA THR A 216 16.39 14.04 -14.07
C THR A 216 16.26 14.12 -15.59
N ILE A 217 15.42 13.26 -16.18
CA ILE A 217 15.12 13.30 -17.62
C ILE A 217 14.55 14.67 -18.01
N LEU A 218 13.59 15.19 -17.24
CA LEU A 218 12.98 16.49 -17.47
C LEU A 218 14.02 17.64 -17.42
N LEU A 219 14.94 17.63 -16.46
CA LEU A 219 16.02 18.61 -16.37
C LEU A 219 16.99 18.54 -17.56
N VAL A 220 17.34 17.33 -18.01
CA VAL A 220 18.20 17.13 -19.19
C VAL A 220 17.51 17.67 -20.46
N VAL A 221 16.24 17.34 -20.66
CA VAL A 221 15.45 17.85 -21.80
C VAL A 221 15.37 19.38 -21.76
N ALA A 222 15.07 19.96 -20.61
CA ALA A 222 15.03 21.42 -20.46
C ALA A 222 16.38 22.08 -20.76
N ALA A 223 17.49 21.49 -20.32
CA ALA A 223 18.84 21.97 -20.63
C ALA A 223 19.12 21.94 -22.15
N LEU A 224 18.76 20.85 -22.84
CA LEU A 224 18.90 20.73 -24.30
C LEU A 224 18.06 21.78 -25.04
N VAL A 225 16.82 22.03 -24.60
CA VAL A 225 15.95 23.06 -25.17
C VAL A 225 16.55 24.45 -24.97
N LEU A 226 17.10 24.76 -23.79
CA LEU A 226 17.78 26.03 -23.52
C LEU A 226 19.00 26.25 -24.39
N ILE A 227 19.80 25.19 -24.61
CA ILE A 227 20.95 25.22 -25.52
C ILE A 227 20.46 25.49 -26.95
N ALA A 228 19.42 24.79 -27.41
CA ALA A 228 18.85 24.99 -28.75
C ALA A 228 18.32 26.43 -28.95
N ILE A 229 17.60 26.99 -27.99
CA ILE A 229 17.11 28.38 -28.03
C ILE A 229 18.30 29.36 -28.08
N SER A 230 19.32 29.14 -27.26
CA SER A 230 20.52 29.99 -27.22
C SER A 230 21.27 30.01 -28.56
N LEU A 231 21.31 28.86 -29.25
CA LEU A 231 21.88 28.72 -30.59
C LEU A 231 21.02 29.39 -31.68
N LEU A 232 19.70 29.17 -31.66
CA LEU A 232 18.75 29.74 -32.63
C LEU A 232 18.71 31.27 -32.58
N VAL A 233 18.70 31.84 -31.38
CA VAL A 233 18.70 33.30 -31.16
C VAL A 233 20.08 33.92 -31.45
N ARG A 234 21.10 33.09 -31.74
CA ARG A 234 22.48 33.50 -32.03
C ARG A 234 23.03 34.41 -30.94
N LEU A 235 23.01 33.94 -29.69
CA LEU A 235 23.50 34.68 -28.51
C LEU A 235 24.90 35.30 -28.74
N HIS A 236 25.75 34.64 -29.54
CA HIS A 236 27.08 35.12 -29.93
C HIS A 236 27.10 36.51 -30.61
N ARG A 237 26.00 36.96 -31.21
CA ARG A 237 25.90 38.30 -31.83
C ARG A 237 25.67 39.43 -30.81
N GLY A 238 25.45 39.12 -29.52
CA GLY A 238 25.42 40.09 -28.43
C GLY A 238 24.34 41.17 -28.51
N ARG A 239 23.23 40.93 -29.23
CA ARG A 239 22.13 41.90 -29.33
C ARG A 239 21.32 41.93 -28.03
N LYS A 240 20.94 43.13 -27.56
CA LYS A 240 20.08 43.32 -26.37
C LYS A 240 18.84 42.43 -26.38
N GLN A 241 18.13 42.39 -27.52
CA GLN A 241 16.92 41.57 -27.69
C GLN A 241 17.20 40.06 -27.53
N ALA A 242 18.34 39.58 -28.00
CA ALA A 242 18.73 38.18 -27.87
C ALA A 242 18.98 37.78 -26.41
N LEU A 243 19.62 38.66 -25.64
CA LEU A 243 19.87 38.45 -24.21
C LEU A 243 18.56 38.39 -23.41
N TRP A 244 17.63 39.32 -23.68
CA TRP A 244 16.29 39.30 -23.07
C TRP A 244 15.51 38.04 -23.43
N ALA A 245 15.56 37.61 -24.69
CA ALA A 245 14.88 36.39 -25.13
C ALA A 245 15.40 35.14 -24.40
N VAL A 246 16.71 35.00 -24.22
CA VAL A 246 17.29 33.87 -23.48
C VAL A 246 16.96 33.92 -21.99
N SER A 247 17.02 35.09 -21.35
CA SER A 247 16.62 35.27 -19.95
C SER A 247 15.14 34.91 -19.71
N LEU A 248 14.25 35.37 -20.60
CA LEU A 248 12.83 35.05 -20.54
C LEU A 248 12.58 33.55 -20.79
N ALA A 249 13.26 32.96 -21.77
CA ALA A 249 13.14 31.53 -22.07
C ALA A 249 13.60 30.65 -20.89
N PHE A 250 14.72 30.99 -20.25
CA PHE A 250 15.19 30.32 -19.03
C PHE A 250 14.14 30.40 -17.92
N SER A 251 13.60 31.59 -17.68
CA SER A 251 12.61 31.81 -16.63
C SER A 251 11.31 31.04 -16.90
N LEU A 252 10.83 31.04 -18.16
CA LEU A 252 9.62 30.33 -18.55
C LEU A 252 9.79 28.80 -18.43
N ILE A 253 10.92 28.28 -18.90
CA ILE A 253 11.25 26.85 -18.77
C ILE A 253 11.35 26.48 -17.29
N GLY A 254 11.98 27.30 -16.46
CA GLY A 254 12.05 27.09 -15.01
C GLY A 254 10.67 27.03 -14.35
N ILE A 255 9.73 27.90 -14.74
CA ILE A 255 8.34 27.86 -14.23
C ILE A 255 7.66 26.55 -14.64
N VAL A 256 7.79 26.15 -15.91
CA VAL A 256 7.23 24.88 -16.40
C VAL A 256 7.82 23.68 -15.65
N LEU A 257 9.14 23.70 -15.39
CA LEU A 257 9.81 22.68 -14.59
C LEU A 257 9.26 22.61 -13.16
N ILE A 258 9.08 23.74 -12.49
CA ILE A 258 8.51 23.79 -11.14
C ILE A 258 7.12 23.16 -11.13
N VAL A 259 6.25 23.54 -12.07
CA VAL A 259 4.89 22.99 -12.18
C VAL A 259 4.90 21.50 -12.49
N MET A 260 5.78 21.05 -13.38
CA MET A 260 5.92 19.62 -13.70
C MET A 260 6.46 18.82 -12.53
N VAL A 261 7.40 19.34 -11.76
CA VAL A 261 7.87 18.68 -10.53
C VAL A 261 6.75 18.58 -9.51
N TRP A 262 5.93 19.62 -9.32
CA TRP A 262 4.75 19.52 -8.45
C TRP A 262 3.78 18.43 -8.93
N TYR A 263 3.51 18.38 -10.24
CA TYR A 263 2.64 17.37 -10.83
C TYR A 263 3.17 15.94 -10.62
N LEU A 264 4.46 15.71 -10.92
CA LEU A 264 5.10 14.41 -10.73
C LEU A 264 5.17 14.02 -9.25
N ALA A 265 5.51 14.97 -8.36
CA ALA A 265 5.59 14.71 -6.93
C ALA A 265 4.22 14.31 -6.36
N ASN A 266 3.13 14.89 -6.88
CA ASN A 266 1.77 14.49 -6.52
C ASN A 266 1.42 13.10 -7.07
N LEU A 267 1.76 12.83 -8.34
CA LEU A 267 1.48 11.55 -9.01
C LEU A 267 2.16 10.36 -8.31
N TRP A 268 3.38 10.56 -7.81
CA TRP A 268 4.18 9.53 -7.15
C TRP A 268 4.11 9.59 -5.62
N SER A 269 3.23 10.43 -5.05
CA SER A 269 3.01 10.48 -3.61
C SER A 269 2.23 9.25 -3.16
N ARG A 270 2.92 8.15 -2.86
CA ARG A 270 2.30 6.97 -2.27
C ARG A 270 2.38 7.04 -0.74
N PRO A 271 1.34 6.56 -0.01
CA PRO A 271 1.49 6.27 1.41
C PRO A 271 2.67 5.30 1.60
N GLY A 272 3.37 5.42 2.73
CA GLY A 272 4.59 4.64 3.01
C GLY A 272 4.36 3.12 3.07
N ASN A 273 5.32 2.34 3.58
CA ASN A 273 5.22 0.89 3.75
C ASN A 273 4.06 0.48 4.69
N VAL A 274 2.83 0.50 4.19
CA VAL A 274 1.63 0.08 4.89
C VAL A 274 0.90 -0.88 3.98
N VAL A 275 0.56 -2.05 4.52
CA VAL A 275 -0.18 -3.08 3.80
C VAL A 275 -1.64 -2.67 3.81
N GLN A 276 -2.15 -2.17 2.69
CA GLN A 276 -3.58 -1.87 2.56
C GLN A 276 -4.36 -3.17 2.43
N ILE A 277 -5.46 -3.27 3.18
CA ILE A 277 -6.35 -4.42 3.16
C ILE A 277 -7.62 -3.99 2.47
N THR A 278 -7.71 -4.35 1.19
CA THR A 278 -8.77 -3.92 0.26
C THR A 278 -9.78 -5.03 -0.03
N SER A 279 -9.59 -6.23 0.52
CA SER A 279 -10.48 -7.39 0.33
C SER A 279 -10.37 -8.40 1.47
N GLN A 280 -11.39 -9.26 1.59
CA GLN A 280 -11.38 -10.37 2.54
C GLN A 280 -10.23 -11.35 2.28
N THR A 281 -9.88 -11.58 1.00
CA THR A 281 -8.78 -12.46 0.62
C THR A 281 -7.41 -11.88 0.97
N ALA A 282 -7.20 -10.58 0.75
CA ALA A 282 -5.97 -9.91 1.19
C ALA A 282 -5.81 -9.98 2.71
N LEU A 283 -6.93 -9.83 3.45
CA LEU A 283 -6.95 -10.01 4.89
C LEU A 283 -6.55 -11.43 5.29
N ASP A 284 -7.18 -12.44 4.70
CA ASP A 284 -6.92 -13.85 5.05
C ASP A 284 -5.49 -14.28 4.69
N SER A 285 -4.95 -13.80 3.58
CA SER A 285 -3.55 -14.06 3.19
C SER A 285 -2.58 -13.43 4.19
N TYR A 286 -2.79 -12.16 4.54
CA TYR A 286 -1.98 -11.47 5.55
C TYR A 286 -2.06 -12.16 6.92
N LEU A 287 -3.26 -12.55 7.35
CA LEU A 287 -3.47 -13.21 8.64
C LEU A 287 -2.88 -14.60 8.67
N THR A 288 -2.97 -15.38 7.59
CA THR A 288 -2.39 -16.74 7.56
C THR A 288 -0.88 -16.68 7.80
N ASN A 289 -0.17 -15.78 7.11
CA ASN A 289 1.26 -15.57 7.30
C ASN A 289 1.60 -15.11 8.74
N TYR A 290 0.77 -14.25 9.33
CA TYR A 290 0.94 -13.80 10.71
C TYR A 290 0.64 -14.91 11.73
N GLU A 291 -0.41 -15.70 11.52
CA GLU A 291 -0.87 -16.77 12.41
C GLU A 291 0.13 -17.91 12.46
N GLU A 292 0.73 -18.29 11.33
CA GLU A 292 1.79 -19.31 11.29
C GLU A 292 3.02 -18.86 12.09
N ARG A 293 3.49 -17.62 11.86
CA ARG A 293 4.56 -17.01 12.67
C ARG A 293 4.21 -16.99 14.16
N SER A 294 2.95 -16.69 14.49
CA SER A 294 2.45 -16.68 15.87
C SER A 294 2.37 -18.08 16.48
N GLN A 295 1.90 -19.09 15.74
CA GLN A 295 1.82 -20.47 16.23
C GLN A 295 3.19 -21.06 16.55
N LEU A 296 4.19 -20.79 15.70
CA LEU A 296 5.58 -21.21 15.91
C LEU A 296 6.19 -20.59 17.16
N THR A 297 5.79 -19.35 17.49
CA THR A 297 6.33 -18.59 18.63
C THR A 297 5.56 -18.87 19.93
N ASN A 298 4.23 -19.05 19.85
CA ASN A 298 3.32 -18.95 20.99
C ASN A 298 2.52 -20.23 21.27
N GLY A 299 2.58 -21.22 20.37
CA GLY A 299 1.83 -22.47 20.48
C GLY A 299 0.31 -22.34 20.30
N ALA A 300 -0.22 -21.15 20.00
CA ALA A 300 -1.66 -20.92 19.80
C ALA A 300 -1.92 -19.86 18.71
N ARG A 301 -3.03 -20.04 17.96
CA ARG A 301 -3.50 -19.04 17.00
C ARG A 301 -4.10 -17.83 17.75
N PRO A 302 -3.87 -16.60 17.27
CA PRO A 302 -4.53 -15.42 17.81
C PRO A 302 -6.04 -15.48 17.60
N LEU A 303 -6.80 -14.95 18.55
CA LEU A 303 -8.23 -14.73 18.39
C LEU A 303 -8.44 -13.54 17.44
N ARG A 304 -9.15 -13.75 16.34
CA ARG A 304 -9.56 -12.70 15.40
C ARG A 304 -10.78 -11.98 15.96
N ILE A 305 -10.73 -10.64 15.99
CA ILE A 305 -11.88 -9.80 16.37
C ILE A 305 -12.17 -8.85 15.20
N PRO A 306 -13.19 -9.17 14.37
CA PRO A 306 -13.68 -8.27 13.33
C PRO A 306 -14.05 -6.93 13.94
N THR A 307 -13.51 -5.86 13.38
CA THR A 307 -13.57 -4.50 13.88
C THR A 307 -13.85 -3.58 12.69
N GLY A 308 -14.97 -2.87 12.73
CA GLY A 308 -15.30 -1.87 11.72
C GLY A 308 -15.26 -0.46 12.29
N VAL A 309 -15.13 0.51 11.38
CA VAL A 309 -15.03 1.94 11.63
C VAL A 309 -15.96 2.68 10.66
N PHE A 310 -16.78 3.57 11.19
CA PHE A 310 -17.60 4.50 10.42
C PHE A 310 -17.43 5.92 10.97
N VAL A 311 -16.89 6.82 10.17
CA VAL A 311 -16.58 8.21 10.56
C VAL A 311 -17.65 9.15 10.03
N GLN A 312 -18.31 9.84 10.94
CA GLN A 312 -19.38 10.81 10.63
C GLN A 312 -18.87 12.24 10.52
N ALA A 313 -17.89 12.61 11.34
CA ALA A 313 -17.35 13.95 11.35
C ALA A 313 -15.86 13.95 11.68
N VAL A 314 -15.13 14.82 10.97
CA VAL A 314 -13.70 15.07 11.17
C VAL A 314 -13.49 16.56 11.36
N GLN A 315 -12.63 16.93 12.31
CA GLN A 315 -12.21 18.32 12.51
C GLN A 315 -10.72 18.40 12.79
N PHE A 316 -10.08 19.45 12.29
CA PHE A 316 -8.68 19.77 12.57
C PHE A 316 -8.59 20.95 13.55
N PRO A 317 -8.63 20.71 14.87
CA PRO A 317 -8.59 21.79 15.87
C PRO A 317 -7.20 22.45 15.95
N ASP A 318 -6.13 21.69 15.74
CA ASP A 318 -4.75 22.19 15.74
C ASP A 318 -3.89 21.41 14.72
N PRO A 319 -2.62 21.80 14.44
CA PRO A 319 -1.75 21.14 13.45
C PRO A 319 -1.35 19.70 13.77
N MET A 320 -1.43 19.26 15.02
CA MET A 320 -0.96 17.96 15.50
C MET A 320 -2.09 17.05 16.02
N SER A 321 -3.35 17.48 15.91
CA SER A 321 -4.48 16.65 16.32
C SER A 321 -5.66 16.71 15.36
N VAL A 322 -6.52 15.72 15.49
CA VAL A 322 -7.77 15.57 14.76
C VAL A 322 -8.84 15.11 15.72
N THR A 323 -10.01 15.72 15.66
CA THR A 323 -11.20 15.25 16.36
C THR A 323 -12.04 14.42 15.39
N VAL A 324 -12.40 13.22 15.80
CA VAL A 324 -13.16 12.25 15.02
C VAL A 324 -14.41 11.87 15.80
N ASN A 325 -15.57 11.93 15.14
CA ASN A 325 -16.82 11.38 15.64
C ASN A 325 -17.33 10.28 14.71
N GLY A 326 -17.94 9.26 15.28
CA GLY A 326 -18.52 8.17 14.52
C GLY A 326 -18.73 6.91 15.35
N TYR A 327 -18.71 5.76 14.69
CA TYR A 327 -18.89 4.46 15.31
C TYR A 327 -17.70 3.56 15.07
N ILE A 328 -17.38 2.77 16.08
CA ILE A 328 -16.54 1.59 15.95
C ILE A 328 -17.38 0.42 16.41
N TRP A 329 -17.35 -0.70 15.70
CA TRP A 329 -18.02 -1.93 16.15
C TRP A 329 -17.06 -3.09 16.12
N GLN A 330 -17.34 -4.09 16.95
CA GLN A 330 -16.57 -5.31 17.01
C GLN A 330 -17.48 -6.53 17.19
N ARG A 331 -17.09 -7.65 16.57
CA ARG A 331 -17.76 -8.94 16.68
C ARG A 331 -16.91 -9.90 17.50
N TYR A 332 -17.52 -10.56 18.47
CA TYR A 332 -16.86 -11.49 19.39
C TYR A 332 -17.53 -12.86 19.35
N PRO A 333 -16.79 -13.96 19.44
CA PRO A 333 -17.40 -15.26 19.72
C PRO A 333 -18.07 -15.22 21.10
N VAL A 334 -19.31 -15.71 21.21
CA VAL A 334 -20.11 -15.65 22.45
C VAL A 334 -19.39 -16.33 23.62
N ASP A 335 -18.70 -17.44 23.37
CA ASP A 335 -17.98 -18.21 24.39
C ASP A 335 -16.59 -17.65 24.77
N SER A 336 -16.20 -16.49 24.22
CA SER A 336 -14.89 -15.89 24.51
C SER A 336 -14.88 -15.17 25.86
N ASP A 337 -13.89 -15.47 26.71
CA ASP A 337 -13.64 -14.79 28.01
C ASP A 337 -12.86 -13.47 27.84
N VAL A 338 -12.89 -12.89 26.64
CA VAL A 338 -12.09 -11.71 26.29
C VAL A 338 -12.80 -10.44 26.72
N GLN A 339 -12.04 -9.47 27.23
CA GLN A 339 -12.58 -8.16 27.55
C GLN A 339 -13.01 -7.42 26.27
N ARG A 340 -14.28 -7.03 26.21
CA ARG A 340 -14.85 -6.28 25.07
C ARG A 340 -14.30 -4.87 25.03
N GLY A 341 -13.90 -4.44 23.84
CA GLY A 341 -13.53 -3.07 23.50
C GLY A 341 -12.18 -2.97 22.82
N PHE A 342 -11.79 -1.73 22.58
CA PHE A 342 -10.57 -1.38 21.89
C PHE A 342 -9.88 -0.20 22.59
N MET A 343 -8.64 0.04 22.20
CA MET A 343 -7.86 1.19 22.61
C MET A 343 -7.41 2.01 21.42
N LEU A 344 -7.35 3.31 21.65
CA LEU A 344 -6.86 4.31 20.71
C LEU A 344 -5.56 4.89 21.29
N PRO A 345 -4.37 4.33 20.95
CA PRO A 345 -3.10 4.73 21.55
C PRO A 345 -2.71 6.18 21.25
N GLN A 346 -3.33 6.80 20.25
CA GLN A 346 -3.14 8.21 19.91
C GLN A 346 -4.07 9.17 20.66
N ARG A 347 -5.03 8.67 21.45
CA ARG A 347 -6.04 9.50 22.10
C ARG A 347 -5.38 10.50 23.05
N ILE A 348 -5.78 11.76 22.92
CA ILE A 348 -5.37 12.86 23.79
C ILE A 348 -6.59 13.63 24.30
N GLY A 349 -6.43 14.33 25.42
CA GLY A 349 -7.51 15.10 26.05
C GLY A 349 -8.31 14.32 27.10
N GLU A 350 -9.00 15.07 27.96
CA GLU A 350 -9.78 14.54 29.09
C GLU A 350 -11.26 14.26 28.72
N GLU A 351 -11.80 14.92 27.69
CA GLU A 351 -13.21 14.85 27.27
C GLU A 351 -13.45 13.90 26.08
N ALA A 352 -13.06 12.64 26.21
CA ALA A 352 -13.33 11.62 25.20
C ALA A 352 -14.67 10.92 25.46
N THR A 353 -15.58 10.95 24.49
CA THR A 353 -16.79 10.10 24.48
C THR A 353 -16.45 8.74 23.89
N LEU A 354 -16.72 7.69 24.65
CA LEU A 354 -16.59 6.29 24.25
C LEU A 354 -17.75 5.53 24.89
N ASP A 355 -18.91 5.62 24.25
CA ASP A 355 -20.16 5.09 24.79
C ASP A 355 -20.56 3.84 24.01
N GLU A 356 -20.82 2.75 24.71
CA GLU A 356 -21.48 1.59 24.11
C GLU A 356 -22.94 1.96 23.82
N VAL A 357 -23.31 1.98 22.54
CA VAL A 357 -24.65 2.41 22.09
C VAL A 357 -25.53 1.24 21.66
N TYR A 358 -24.92 0.09 21.37
CA TYR A 358 -25.64 -1.10 20.91
C TYR A 358 -24.88 -2.39 21.26
N ARG A 359 -25.63 -3.43 21.60
CA ARG A 359 -25.14 -4.79 21.81
C ARG A 359 -26.21 -5.79 21.39
N GLU A 360 -25.84 -6.75 20.57
CA GLU A 360 -26.71 -7.84 20.13
C GLU A 360 -25.92 -9.15 20.01
N VAL A 361 -26.61 -10.28 20.19
CA VAL A 361 -26.05 -11.62 20.01
C VAL A 361 -26.82 -12.30 18.89
N GLU A 362 -26.13 -12.69 17.83
CA GLU A 362 -26.66 -13.33 16.62
C GLU A 362 -25.69 -14.43 16.16
N ASP A 363 -26.21 -15.63 15.87
CA ASP A 363 -25.46 -16.76 15.28
C ASP A 363 -24.07 -17.02 15.89
N ASP A 364 -24.03 -17.24 17.22
CA ASP A 364 -22.82 -17.49 18.03
C ASP A 364 -21.78 -16.33 18.03
N GLN A 365 -22.17 -15.15 17.54
CA GLN A 365 -21.40 -13.92 17.60
C GLN A 365 -22.11 -12.85 18.43
N GLU A 366 -21.34 -12.09 19.21
CA GLU A 366 -21.78 -10.90 19.93
C GLU A 366 -21.26 -9.67 19.20
N LEU A 367 -22.18 -8.85 18.68
CA LEU A 367 -21.89 -7.55 18.08
C LEU A 367 -21.99 -6.47 19.17
N VAL A 368 -20.94 -5.64 19.27
CA VAL A 368 -20.94 -4.46 20.15
C VAL A 368 -20.58 -3.23 19.32
N ILE A 369 -21.36 -2.15 19.45
CA ILE A 369 -21.14 -0.88 18.74
C ILE A 369 -20.89 0.24 19.75
N TRP A 370 -19.81 0.97 19.55
CA TRP A 370 -19.44 2.15 20.33
C TRP A 370 -19.57 3.41 19.49
N TYR A 371 -20.19 4.44 20.06
CA TYR A 371 -20.06 5.80 19.56
C TYR A 371 -18.80 6.43 20.13
N ILE A 372 -18.00 7.03 19.25
CA ILE A 372 -16.76 7.73 19.61
C ILE A 372 -16.88 9.22 19.32
N GLY A 373 -16.36 10.02 20.25
CA GLY A 373 -16.04 11.44 20.06
C GLY A 373 -14.68 11.69 20.68
N VAL A 374 -13.62 11.57 19.88
CA VAL A 374 -12.26 11.49 20.39
C VAL A 374 -11.33 12.44 19.65
N THR A 375 -10.35 13.00 20.37
CA THR A 375 -9.26 13.75 19.76
C THR A 375 -8.01 12.88 19.74
N LEU A 376 -7.44 12.72 18.54
CA LEU A 376 -6.30 11.84 18.26
C LEU A 376 -5.10 12.68 17.87
N ARG A 377 -3.94 12.37 18.44
CA ARG A 377 -2.67 12.96 18.02
C ARG A 377 -2.23 12.39 16.68
N GLN A 378 -2.00 13.27 15.71
CA GLN A 378 -1.48 12.94 14.39
C GLN A 378 -0.02 13.42 14.24
N SER A 379 0.71 12.80 13.32
CA SER A 379 2.03 13.27 12.90
C SER A 379 1.93 13.74 11.46
N TYR A 380 2.33 14.98 11.21
CA TYR A 380 2.18 15.64 9.93
C TYR A 380 3.46 16.40 9.60
N ASN A 381 3.87 16.38 8.33
CA ASN A 381 5.04 17.09 7.84
C ASN A 381 4.64 18.32 6.99
N PRO A 382 4.78 19.56 7.52
CA PRO A 382 4.39 20.77 6.81
C PRO A 382 5.35 21.26 5.73
N THR A 383 6.48 20.58 5.51
CA THR A 383 7.53 21.07 4.60
C THR A 383 7.00 21.34 3.19
N ARG A 384 6.03 20.55 2.71
CA ARG A 384 5.46 20.64 1.36
C ARG A 384 4.29 21.63 1.23
N TYR A 385 3.91 22.35 2.29
CA TYR A 385 2.78 23.30 2.24
C TYR A 385 2.87 24.27 1.04
N PRO A 386 1.79 24.44 0.24
CA PRO A 386 0.42 23.97 0.46
C PRO A 386 0.07 22.66 -0.25
N PHE A 387 1.05 21.94 -0.78
CA PHE A 387 0.89 20.63 -1.42
C PHE A 387 0.95 19.49 -0.39
N ASP A 388 0.63 19.82 0.84
CA ASP A 388 0.69 18.92 1.97
C ASP A 388 -0.55 18.02 2.00
N SER A 389 -0.34 16.73 2.27
CA SER A 389 -1.41 15.80 2.62
C SER A 389 -1.55 15.71 4.13
N ARG A 390 -2.74 15.34 4.58
CA ARG A 390 -3.02 15.17 6.00
C ARG A 390 -3.84 13.93 6.24
N ASP A 391 -3.12 12.84 6.43
CA ASP A 391 -3.74 11.54 6.64
C ASP A 391 -4.26 11.47 8.08
N VAL A 392 -5.55 11.15 8.21
CA VAL A 392 -6.19 10.91 9.49
C VAL A 392 -6.08 9.42 9.76
N THR A 393 -5.10 9.04 10.58
CA THR A 393 -4.90 7.63 10.95
C THR A 393 -5.56 7.34 12.29
N ILE A 394 -6.54 6.44 12.32
CA ILE A 394 -7.13 5.90 13.54
C ILE A 394 -6.41 4.58 13.85
N ARG A 395 -5.60 4.56 14.90
CA ARG A 395 -4.90 3.36 15.38
C ARG A 395 -5.79 2.60 16.35
N LEU A 396 -5.97 1.31 16.11
CA LEU A 396 -6.80 0.42 16.92
C LEU A 396 -5.94 -0.68 17.53
N MET A 397 -6.10 -0.89 18.84
CA MET A 397 -5.47 -2.00 19.56
C MET A 397 -6.49 -2.74 20.42
N PRO A 398 -6.30 -4.05 20.68
CA PRO A 398 -7.13 -4.78 21.63
C PRO A 398 -7.09 -4.14 23.01
N LEU A 399 -8.22 -4.11 23.72
CA LEU A 399 -8.25 -3.66 25.11
C LEU A 399 -7.49 -4.61 26.04
N ALA A 400 -7.65 -5.92 25.84
CA ALA A 400 -6.94 -6.96 26.58
C ALA A 400 -5.52 -7.15 26.02
N LEU A 401 -4.60 -6.31 26.49
CA LEU A 401 -3.21 -6.24 26.03
C LEU A 401 -2.35 -7.51 26.25
N ALA A 402 -2.75 -8.38 27.18
CA ALA A 402 -2.03 -9.62 27.47
C ALA A 402 -2.47 -10.76 26.55
N ASP A 403 -3.71 -10.70 26.05
CA ASP A 403 -4.31 -11.79 25.31
C ASP A 403 -3.78 -11.84 23.87
N ASN A 404 -3.68 -13.05 23.32
CA ASN A 404 -3.26 -13.27 21.93
C ASN A 404 -4.41 -12.91 20.98
N ILE A 405 -4.65 -11.62 20.78
CA ILE A 405 -5.75 -11.08 19.99
C ILE A 405 -5.19 -10.29 18.80
N VAL A 406 -5.82 -10.48 17.64
CA VAL A 406 -5.61 -9.64 16.46
C VAL A 406 -6.94 -8.98 16.06
N LEU A 407 -6.93 -7.65 15.94
CA LEU A 407 -8.07 -6.93 15.37
C LEU A 407 -8.04 -7.09 13.86
N THR A 408 -9.16 -7.46 13.26
CA THR A 408 -9.32 -7.65 11.82
C THR A 408 -10.35 -6.67 11.29
N PRO A 409 -10.22 -6.10 10.07
CA PRO A 409 -11.26 -5.26 9.52
C PRO A 409 -12.51 -6.09 9.22
N ASP A 410 -13.68 -5.60 9.64
CA ASP A 410 -14.99 -6.22 9.34
C ASP A 410 -15.45 -5.81 7.93
N LEU A 411 -14.74 -6.30 6.91
CA LEU A 411 -14.91 -5.90 5.51
C LEU A 411 -16.28 -6.25 4.94
N GLU A 412 -16.88 -7.36 5.39
CA GLU A 412 -18.21 -7.81 4.96
C GLU A 412 -19.33 -6.85 5.35
N SER A 413 -19.12 -6.03 6.38
CA SER A 413 -20.06 -5.00 6.81
C SER A 413 -20.07 -3.76 5.90
N TYR A 414 -19.21 -3.71 4.87
CA TYR A 414 -19.14 -2.63 3.90
C TYR A 414 -19.64 -3.08 2.52
N ALA A 415 -20.50 -2.27 1.90
CA ALA A 415 -21.01 -2.57 0.56
C ALA A 415 -19.92 -2.58 -0.52
N LEU A 416 -18.92 -1.69 -0.38
CA LEU A 416 -17.76 -1.58 -1.25
C LEU A 416 -16.56 -1.22 -0.37
N VAL A 417 -15.40 -1.82 -0.63
CA VAL A 417 -14.16 -1.64 0.15
C VAL A 417 -13.03 -0.98 -0.66
N THR A 418 -13.33 -0.56 -1.90
CA THR A 418 -12.39 0.16 -2.76
C THR A 418 -12.02 1.51 -2.14
N PRO A 419 -10.72 1.80 -1.90
CA PRO A 419 -10.30 2.98 -1.13
C PRO A 419 -10.84 4.32 -1.64
N GLY A 420 -10.86 4.53 -2.97
CA GLY A 420 -11.34 5.78 -3.58
C GLY A 420 -12.85 6.01 -3.50
N LEU A 421 -13.63 5.02 -3.04
CA LEU A 421 -15.06 5.16 -2.76
C LEU A 421 -15.34 5.58 -1.31
N LEU A 422 -14.27 5.83 -0.54
CA LEU A 422 -14.31 6.29 0.84
C LEU A 422 -15.12 5.36 1.78
N PRO A 423 -14.85 4.03 1.81
CA PRO A 423 -15.54 3.12 2.71
C PRO A 423 -15.37 3.54 4.17
N GLY A 424 -16.44 3.46 4.95
CA GLY A 424 -16.42 3.84 6.36
C GLY A 424 -16.42 5.34 6.61
N LEU A 425 -16.73 6.17 5.61
CA LEU A 425 -16.97 7.60 5.78
C LEU A 425 -18.43 7.93 5.45
N ASP A 426 -18.99 8.86 6.21
CA ASP A 426 -20.25 9.51 5.84
C ASP A 426 -20.05 10.33 4.54
N PRO A 427 -20.94 10.24 3.54
CA PRO A 427 -20.82 10.99 2.30
C PRO A 427 -20.76 12.53 2.47
N GLU A 428 -21.29 13.05 3.59
CA GLU A 428 -21.24 14.47 3.93
C GLU A 428 -20.03 14.84 4.79
N VAL A 429 -19.13 13.88 5.09
CA VAL A 429 -17.92 14.16 5.85
C VAL A 429 -17.02 15.10 5.06
N GLY A 430 -16.76 16.28 5.62
CA GLY A 430 -15.99 17.31 4.96
C GLY A 430 -15.22 18.15 5.96
N VAL A 431 -14.01 18.56 5.59
CA VAL A 431 -13.21 19.49 6.36
C VAL A 431 -12.89 20.70 5.49
N ASN A 432 -13.05 21.90 6.04
CA ASN A 432 -12.78 23.14 5.32
C ASN A 432 -11.36 23.14 4.71
N ASN A 433 -11.28 23.37 3.41
CA ASN A 433 -10.03 23.41 2.62
C ASN A 433 -9.34 22.05 2.41
N TRP A 434 -10.03 20.93 2.67
CA TRP A 434 -9.52 19.58 2.42
C TRP A 434 -10.50 18.73 1.62
N GLN A 435 -9.97 17.86 0.78
CA GLN A 435 -10.68 16.86 0.02
C GLN A 435 -10.26 15.48 0.52
N MET A 436 -11.23 14.62 0.81
CA MET A 436 -10.97 13.22 1.12
C MET A 436 -10.77 12.47 -0.20
N GLU A 437 -9.69 11.70 -0.31
CA GLU A 437 -9.34 10.99 -1.55
C GLU A 437 -9.50 9.48 -1.39
N ASN A 438 -8.98 8.92 -0.29
CA ASN A 438 -9.05 7.49 -0.01
C ASN A 438 -9.42 7.24 1.45
N SER A 439 -10.09 6.12 1.73
CA SER A 439 -10.10 5.53 3.06
C SER A 439 -9.92 4.02 2.99
N ALA A 440 -9.10 3.48 3.87
CA ALA A 440 -8.80 2.05 3.86
C ALA A 440 -8.38 1.54 5.23
N PHE A 441 -8.61 0.25 5.44
CA PHE A 441 -7.94 -0.48 6.50
C PHE A 441 -6.54 -0.87 6.07
N SER A 442 -5.64 -0.92 7.04
CA SER A 442 -4.26 -1.29 6.80
C SER A 442 -3.62 -1.85 8.05
N TYR A 443 -2.57 -2.65 7.88
CA TYR A 443 -1.74 -3.11 8.99
C TYR A 443 -0.38 -2.44 8.97
N ALA A 444 0.07 -2.07 10.17
CA ALA A 444 1.46 -1.69 10.40
C ALA A 444 2.08 -2.66 11.40
N GLU A 445 3.25 -3.22 11.06
CA GLU A 445 4.07 -3.95 12.02
C GLU A 445 4.72 -2.94 12.99
N VAL A 446 4.16 -2.84 14.20
CA VAL A 446 4.72 -1.95 15.22
C VAL A 446 5.66 -2.75 16.11
N THR A 447 6.93 -2.35 16.12
CA THR A 447 7.90 -2.89 17.05
C THR A 447 7.91 -2.08 18.34
N TYR A 448 7.39 -2.63 19.44
CA TYR A 448 7.46 -1.96 20.74
C TYR A 448 8.80 -2.26 21.41
N ASN A 449 9.49 -1.22 21.88
CA ASN A 449 10.74 -1.35 22.64
C ASN A 449 10.50 -1.62 24.15
N SER A 450 9.27 -1.94 24.53
CA SER A 450 8.84 -2.21 25.90
C SER A 450 7.70 -3.21 25.89
N THR A 451 7.75 -4.15 26.83
CA THR A 451 6.72 -5.16 27.05
C THR A 451 5.58 -4.67 27.95
N LEU A 452 5.68 -3.42 28.45
CA LEU A 452 4.83 -2.87 29.51
C LEU A 452 4.86 -3.70 30.81
N GLY A 453 5.92 -4.51 31.00
CA GLY A 453 6.04 -5.43 32.14
C GLY A 453 5.21 -6.71 32.01
N LEU A 454 4.57 -6.94 30.86
CA LEU A 454 3.80 -8.15 30.58
C LEU A 454 4.76 -9.26 30.12
N ALA A 455 4.84 -10.34 30.90
CA ALA A 455 5.70 -11.49 30.57
C ALA A 455 5.32 -12.11 29.21
N GLN A 456 4.02 -12.16 28.92
CA GLN A 456 3.47 -12.62 27.64
C GLN A 456 3.80 -11.70 26.45
N ARG A 457 4.46 -10.55 26.67
CA ARG A 457 5.00 -9.70 25.60
C ARG A 457 6.51 -9.76 25.47
N ALA A 458 7.22 -10.46 26.36
CA ALA A 458 8.68 -10.50 26.37
C ALA A 458 9.28 -11.14 25.11
N ASP A 459 8.56 -12.10 24.53
CA ASP A 459 8.96 -12.79 23.31
C ASP A 459 8.45 -12.09 22.04
N TYR A 460 7.71 -10.98 22.18
CA TYR A 460 6.92 -10.35 21.14
C TYR A 460 7.33 -8.91 20.94
N THR A 461 8.23 -8.66 19.99
CA THR A 461 8.59 -7.28 19.66
C THR A 461 7.66 -6.69 18.60
N GLN A 462 7.07 -7.50 17.71
CA GLN A 462 6.22 -7.04 16.59
C GLN A 462 4.74 -7.41 16.80
N PHE A 463 3.85 -6.41 16.75
CA PHE A 463 2.39 -6.60 16.78
C PHE A 463 1.75 -5.98 15.53
N PRO A 464 0.78 -6.66 14.89
CA PRO A 464 0.00 -6.08 13.82
C PRO A 464 -0.97 -5.08 14.43
N GLU A 465 -0.74 -3.79 14.17
CA GLU A 465 -1.64 -2.73 14.57
C GLU A 465 -2.63 -2.47 13.44
N LEU A 466 -3.93 -2.65 13.71
CA LEU A 466 -4.98 -2.29 12.77
C LEU A 466 -5.10 -0.76 12.70
N ARG A 467 -5.04 -0.23 11.48
CA ARG A 467 -5.20 1.20 11.20
C ARG A 467 -6.33 1.41 10.22
N PHE A 468 -7.17 2.37 10.52
CA PHE A 468 -8.10 2.93 9.54
C PHE A 468 -7.61 4.32 9.16
N THR A 469 -7.21 4.49 7.91
CA THR A 469 -6.59 5.72 7.42
C THR A 469 -7.52 6.42 6.44
N ILE A 470 -7.71 7.72 6.63
CA ILE A 470 -8.39 8.60 5.69
C ILE A 470 -7.34 9.53 5.09
N GLU A 471 -7.08 9.39 3.81
CA GLU A 471 -6.15 10.26 3.09
C GLU A 471 -6.88 11.52 2.65
N SER A 472 -6.26 12.67 2.94
CA SER A 472 -6.84 13.95 2.57
C SER A 472 -5.81 14.89 1.95
N GLN A 473 -6.26 15.60 0.91
CA GLN A 473 -5.45 16.55 0.17
C GLN A 473 -6.00 17.97 0.33
N ARG A 474 -5.11 18.96 0.47
CA ARG A 474 -5.48 20.37 0.59
C ARG A 474 -5.90 20.97 -0.76
N TYR A 475 -6.94 21.81 -0.74
CA TYR A 475 -7.21 22.71 -1.85
C TYR A 475 -6.15 23.82 -1.95
N VAL A 476 -5.24 23.71 -2.93
CA VAL A 476 -4.06 24.58 -3.08
C VAL A 476 -4.36 26.02 -3.51
N VAL A 477 -5.52 26.26 -4.14
CA VAL A 477 -5.86 27.56 -4.74
C VAL A 477 -5.96 28.67 -3.69
N GLY A 478 -6.59 28.38 -2.54
CA GLY A 478 -6.74 29.33 -1.45
C GLY A 478 -5.38 29.84 -0.93
N PRO A 479 -4.48 28.93 -0.48
CA PRO A 479 -3.11 29.28 -0.09
C PRO A 479 -2.32 30.02 -1.16
N PHE A 480 -2.49 29.70 -2.44
CA PHE A 480 -1.81 30.42 -3.53
C PHE A 480 -2.27 31.88 -3.62
N ILE A 481 -3.57 32.13 -3.58
CA ILE A 481 -4.09 33.50 -3.61
C ILE A 481 -3.66 34.26 -2.36
N ALA A 482 -3.73 33.63 -1.19
CA ALA A 482 -3.40 34.26 0.08
C ALA A 482 -1.91 34.57 0.25
N TYR A 483 -1.03 33.64 -0.17
CA TYR A 483 0.38 33.66 0.21
C TYR A 483 1.37 33.61 -0.95
N LEU A 484 1.00 33.12 -2.14
CA LEU A 484 1.90 33.14 -3.30
C LEU A 484 1.77 34.47 -4.05
N LEU A 485 0.54 34.92 -4.31
CA LEU A 485 0.26 36.11 -5.11
C LEU A 485 0.91 37.39 -4.56
N PRO A 486 0.85 37.72 -3.25
CA PRO A 486 1.54 38.90 -2.72
C PRO A 486 3.05 38.87 -2.94
N GLY A 487 3.68 37.69 -2.80
CA GLY A 487 5.10 37.51 -3.06
C GLY A 487 5.47 37.69 -4.53
N VAL A 488 4.64 37.19 -5.45
CA VAL A 488 4.82 37.40 -6.90
C VAL A 488 4.65 38.88 -7.26
N VAL A 489 3.67 39.57 -6.69
CA VAL A 489 3.49 41.03 -6.85
C VAL A 489 4.71 41.79 -6.34
N ALA A 490 5.24 41.42 -5.17
CA ALA A 490 6.45 42.01 -4.63
C ALA A 490 7.67 41.77 -5.54
N ALA A 491 7.83 40.57 -6.11
CA ALA A 491 8.88 40.27 -7.09
C ALA A 491 8.75 41.15 -8.35
N MET A 492 7.53 41.30 -8.89
CA MET A 492 7.28 42.17 -10.04
C MET A 492 7.57 43.64 -9.73
N MET A 493 7.23 44.09 -8.52
CA MET A 493 7.54 45.43 -8.03
C MET A 493 9.05 45.66 -7.93
N LEU A 494 9.80 44.75 -7.31
CA LEU A 494 11.27 44.79 -7.26
C LEU A 494 11.90 44.82 -8.66
N PHE A 495 11.37 44.03 -9.59
CA PHE A 495 11.82 44.04 -10.97
C PHE A 495 11.50 45.36 -11.68
N ALA A 496 10.30 45.92 -11.48
CA ALA A 496 9.91 47.20 -12.05
C ALA A 496 10.82 48.34 -11.57
N PHE A 497 11.15 48.34 -10.27
CA PHE A 497 12.17 49.24 -9.71
C PHE A 497 13.51 49.06 -10.42
N LEU A 498 14.02 47.82 -10.52
CA LEU A 498 15.30 47.55 -11.18
C LEU A 498 15.34 47.94 -12.67
N VAL A 499 14.21 47.79 -13.38
CA VAL A 499 14.11 48.11 -14.82
C VAL A 499 14.08 49.62 -15.06
N ASN A 500 13.49 50.40 -14.16
CA ASN A 500 13.45 51.85 -14.24
C ASN A 500 14.86 52.43 -14.47
N GLU A 501 14.98 53.48 -15.28
CA GLU A 501 16.29 54.08 -15.56
C GLU A 501 16.73 54.89 -14.34
N HIS A 502 17.92 54.57 -13.82
CA HIS A 502 18.54 55.23 -12.67
C HIS A 502 19.87 55.84 -13.12
N ASP A 503 20.13 57.08 -12.72
CA ASP A 503 21.32 57.82 -13.15
C ASP A 503 22.56 57.44 -12.31
N PRO A 504 23.64 56.91 -12.93
CA PRO A 504 24.83 56.50 -12.18
C PRO A 504 25.49 57.67 -11.45
N GLY A 505 25.73 57.50 -10.15
CA GLY A 505 26.43 58.48 -9.31
C GLY A 505 25.54 59.46 -8.55
N GLU A 506 24.22 59.43 -8.76
CA GLU A 506 23.29 60.29 -8.06
C GLU A 506 22.94 59.75 -6.66
N LYS A 507 23.15 60.56 -5.61
CA LYS A 507 22.89 60.12 -4.22
C LYS A 507 21.40 59.93 -3.93
N ALA A 508 20.51 60.62 -4.66
CA ALA A 508 19.07 60.50 -4.49
C ALA A 508 18.58 59.07 -4.76
N GLU A 509 19.21 58.38 -5.72
CA GLU A 509 18.90 56.98 -6.09
C GLU A 509 19.08 56.01 -4.92
N LEU A 510 20.09 56.25 -4.08
CA LEU A 510 20.31 55.43 -2.89
C LEU A 510 19.20 55.62 -1.86
N SER A 511 18.72 56.85 -1.70
CA SER A 511 17.61 57.16 -0.78
C SER A 511 16.29 56.60 -1.30
N GLU A 512 16.04 56.66 -2.61
CA GLU A 512 14.86 56.09 -3.24
C GLU A 512 14.83 54.56 -3.11
N ALA A 513 15.94 53.88 -3.44
CA ALA A 513 16.06 52.44 -3.28
C ALA A 513 15.88 51.99 -1.83
N LEU A 514 16.41 52.74 -0.86
CA LEU A 514 16.27 52.40 0.56
C LEU A 514 14.82 52.56 1.03
N ASN A 515 14.13 53.63 0.60
CA ASN A 515 12.71 53.82 0.91
C ASN A 515 11.84 52.71 0.28
N TYR A 516 12.14 52.35 -0.98
CA TYR A 516 11.45 51.30 -1.70
C TYR A 516 11.67 49.91 -1.05
N ALA A 517 12.92 49.60 -0.71
CA ALA A 517 13.30 48.40 0.01
C ALA A 517 12.61 48.31 1.38
N ALA A 518 12.56 49.42 2.13
CA ALA A 518 11.87 49.46 3.42
C ALA A 518 10.37 49.20 3.27
N ALA A 519 9.70 49.83 2.30
CA ALA A 519 8.27 49.65 2.06
C ALA A 519 7.95 48.19 1.69
N LEU A 520 8.67 47.61 0.75
CA LEU A 520 8.46 46.22 0.33
C LEU A 520 8.85 45.21 1.42
N PHE A 521 9.90 45.49 2.20
CA PHE A 521 10.27 44.66 3.34
C PHE A 521 9.11 44.52 4.32
N PHE A 522 8.43 45.62 4.67
CA PHE A 522 7.27 45.56 5.56
C PHE A 522 6.10 44.77 4.95
N VAL A 523 5.80 44.96 3.66
CA VAL A 523 4.73 44.20 2.98
C VAL A 523 5.03 42.70 3.01
N ILE A 524 6.26 42.32 2.68
CA ILE A 524 6.71 40.92 2.67
C ILE A 524 6.72 40.34 4.09
N ALA A 525 7.16 41.12 5.09
CA ALA A 525 7.16 40.70 6.49
C ALA A 525 5.75 40.43 7.02
N VAL A 526 4.78 41.29 6.71
CA VAL A 526 3.38 41.08 7.12
C VAL A 526 2.81 39.82 6.47
N ALA A 527 3.04 39.64 5.16
CA ALA A 527 2.58 38.46 4.44
C ALA A 527 3.26 37.15 4.92
N HIS A 528 4.54 37.20 5.25
CA HIS A 528 5.28 36.06 5.80
C HIS A 528 4.81 35.70 7.23
N THR A 529 4.55 36.69 8.09
CA THR A 529 3.96 36.45 9.42
C THR A 529 2.58 35.81 9.29
N ALA A 530 1.72 36.31 8.38
CA ALA A 530 0.40 35.72 8.15
C ALA A 530 0.46 34.26 7.64
N LEU A 531 1.48 33.92 6.84
CA LEU A 531 1.75 32.53 6.43
C LEU A 531 2.14 31.68 7.64
N ARG A 532 3.01 32.18 8.53
CA ARG A 532 3.49 31.44 9.69
C ARG A 532 2.37 31.17 10.70
N ASP A 533 1.53 32.17 10.96
CA ASP A 533 0.40 32.06 11.88
C ASP A 533 -0.64 31.05 11.38
N GLY A 534 -0.84 30.93 10.06
CA GLY A 534 -1.82 30.02 9.46
C GLY A 534 -1.44 28.54 9.48
N ILE A 535 -0.15 28.21 9.52
CA ILE A 535 0.33 26.81 9.46
C ILE A 535 0.78 26.31 10.84
N ALA A 536 1.28 27.22 11.70
CA ALA A 536 1.89 26.87 12.99
C ALA A 536 2.93 25.73 12.87
N ALA A 537 3.74 25.77 11.80
CA ALA A 537 4.71 24.73 11.46
C ALA A 537 5.95 24.74 12.38
N VAL A 538 6.48 23.55 12.66
CA VAL A 538 7.82 23.34 13.24
C VAL A 538 8.78 23.05 12.09
N GLY A 539 9.43 24.09 11.54
CA GLY A 539 10.34 23.98 10.39
C GLY A 539 10.13 25.05 9.32
N LEU A 540 10.84 24.94 8.20
CA LEU A 540 10.69 25.82 7.03
C LEU A 540 9.76 25.14 6.01
N THR A 541 8.71 25.84 5.61
CA THR A 541 7.77 25.37 4.59
C THR A 541 8.21 25.79 3.19
N TYR A 542 7.70 25.11 2.15
CA TYR A 542 8.04 25.41 0.77
C TYR A 542 7.75 26.87 0.40
N LEU A 543 6.55 27.39 0.72
CA LEU A 543 6.22 28.79 0.42
C LEU A 543 7.11 29.81 1.15
N GLU A 544 7.65 29.50 2.33
CA GLU A 544 8.57 30.42 3.02
C GLU A 544 9.88 30.64 2.24
N HIS A 545 10.27 29.72 1.37
CA HIS A 545 11.45 29.91 0.51
C HIS A 545 11.30 31.11 -0.42
N LEU A 546 10.08 31.40 -0.90
CA LEU A 546 9.81 32.60 -1.69
C LEU A 546 10.05 33.87 -0.86
N TYR A 547 9.53 33.92 0.36
CA TYR A 547 9.67 35.08 1.24
C TYR A 547 11.13 35.33 1.62
N ILE A 548 11.87 34.27 1.97
CA ILE A 548 13.30 34.33 2.24
C ILE A 548 14.06 34.84 1.01
N LEU A 549 13.74 34.32 -0.17
CA LEU A 549 14.34 34.75 -1.42
C LEU A 549 14.03 36.22 -1.74
N LEU A 550 12.82 36.70 -1.44
CA LEU A 550 12.45 38.10 -1.60
C LEU A 550 13.26 39.01 -0.66
N TYR A 551 13.50 38.63 0.60
CA TYR A 551 14.37 39.40 1.50
C TYR A 551 15.81 39.48 0.97
N ILE A 552 16.37 38.36 0.50
CA ILE A 552 17.70 38.31 -0.12
C ILE A 552 17.73 39.24 -1.34
N THR A 553 16.66 39.23 -2.15
CA THR A 553 16.55 40.04 -3.36
C THR A 553 16.45 41.53 -3.05
N ILE A 554 15.71 41.93 -2.01
CA ILE A 554 15.68 43.33 -1.52
C ILE A 554 17.09 43.80 -1.17
N ILE A 555 17.83 43.00 -0.40
CA ILE A 555 19.20 43.33 0.00
C ILE A 555 20.10 43.42 -1.24
N ALA A 556 19.98 42.47 -2.18
CA ALA A 556 20.76 42.45 -3.40
C ALA A 556 20.50 43.69 -4.28
N ILE A 557 19.25 44.15 -4.39
CA ILE A 557 18.90 45.38 -5.13
C ILE A 557 19.45 46.62 -4.42
N GLY A 558 19.39 46.67 -3.09
CA GLY A 558 20.01 47.74 -2.30
C GLY A 558 21.52 47.82 -2.51
N LEU A 559 22.21 46.67 -2.47
CA LEU A 559 23.64 46.57 -2.74
C LEU A 559 23.98 46.96 -4.19
N ASN A 560 23.19 46.51 -5.15
CA ASN A 560 23.35 46.89 -6.56
C ASN A 560 23.25 48.41 -6.72
N THR A 561 22.25 49.04 -6.09
CA THR A 561 22.07 50.50 -6.14
C THR A 561 23.24 51.22 -5.47
N TYR A 562 23.74 50.70 -4.34
CA TYR A 562 24.95 51.24 -3.70
C TYR A 562 26.16 51.22 -4.64
N VAL A 563 26.40 50.11 -5.34
CA VAL A 563 27.48 50.00 -6.33
C VAL A 563 27.26 50.97 -7.49
N LEU A 564 26.02 51.12 -7.95
CA LEU A 564 25.65 52.04 -9.03
C LEU A 564 25.96 53.51 -8.68
N VAL A 565 25.77 53.91 -7.43
CA VAL A 565 26.03 55.27 -6.95
C VAL A 565 27.50 55.50 -6.58
N LYS A 566 28.15 54.53 -5.91
CA LYS A 566 29.50 54.72 -5.34
C LYS A 566 30.62 54.28 -6.26
N GLN A 567 30.37 53.31 -7.14
CA GLN A 567 31.36 52.73 -8.04
C GLN A 567 30.79 52.60 -9.47
N PRO A 568 30.40 53.72 -10.11
CA PRO A 568 29.74 53.70 -11.43
C PRO A 568 30.64 53.14 -12.56
N LYS A 569 31.95 53.02 -12.33
CA LYS A 569 32.92 52.42 -13.27
C LYS A 569 33.09 50.90 -13.10
N ALA A 570 32.34 50.27 -12.18
CA ALA A 570 32.38 48.82 -12.04
C ALA A 570 31.82 48.16 -13.32
N TRP A 571 32.50 47.12 -13.80
CA TRP A 571 32.17 46.45 -15.07
C TRP A 571 30.73 45.94 -15.13
N ILE A 572 30.16 45.55 -13.98
CA ILE A 572 28.81 44.97 -13.87
C ILE A 572 27.71 46.02 -14.06
N VAL A 573 27.94 47.26 -13.59
CA VAL A 573 27.01 48.40 -13.70
C VAL A 573 27.20 49.12 -15.04
N GLN A 574 28.44 49.24 -15.49
CA GLN A 574 28.80 49.98 -16.70
C GLN A 574 28.31 49.30 -17.99
N TYR A 575 28.06 47.98 -17.96
CA TYR A 575 27.57 47.26 -19.13
C TYR A 575 26.11 47.61 -19.44
N GLN A 576 25.91 48.45 -20.46
CA GLN A 576 24.62 48.82 -21.04
C GLN A 576 23.56 49.26 -20.01
N SER A 577 23.95 50.09 -19.05
CA SER A 577 23.08 50.62 -17.98
C SER A 577 22.52 49.51 -17.06
N ASN A 578 23.44 48.82 -16.38
CA ASN A 578 23.12 47.74 -15.43
C ASN A 578 22.32 46.57 -16.04
N LEU A 579 22.52 46.28 -17.34
CA LEU A 579 21.72 45.29 -18.07
C LEU A 579 21.91 43.87 -17.52
N ILE A 580 23.10 43.52 -17.04
CA ILE A 580 23.40 42.16 -16.53
C ILE A 580 22.48 41.83 -15.36
N VAL A 581 22.34 42.74 -14.39
CA VAL A 581 21.51 42.53 -13.20
C VAL A 581 20.03 42.46 -13.59
N LYS A 582 19.58 43.30 -14.52
CA LYS A 582 18.21 43.26 -15.08
C LYS A 582 17.91 41.90 -15.74
N LEU A 583 18.84 41.35 -16.51
CA LEU A 583 18.69 40.07 -17.20
C LEU A 583 18.73 38.87 -16.25
N LEU A 584 19.48 38.95 -15.15
CA LEU A 584 19.64 37.85 -14.20
C LEU A 584 18.53 37.77 -13.15
N PHE A 585 17.75 38.84 -12.95
CA PHE A 585 16.69 38.89 -11.94
C PHE A 585 15.76 37.66 -11.99
N TRP A 586 15.06 37.46 -13.12
CA TRP A 586 14.11 36.35 -13.24
C TRP A 586 14.78 34.97 -13.27
N PRO A 587 15.87 34.74 -14.03
CA PRO A 587 16.60 33.48 -13.98
C PRO A 587 17.09 33.10 -12.58
N MET A 588 17.58 34.05 -11.80
CA MET A 588 18.06 33.78 -10.44
C MET A 588 16.91 33.51 -9.47
N MET A 589 15.81 34.28 -9.58
CA MET A 589 14.61 34.05 -8.78
C MET A 589 14.00 32.68 -9.05
N ILE A 590 13.70 32.38 -10.32
CA ILE A 590 13.08 31.11 -10.72
C ILE A 590 14.05 29.95 -10.52
N GLY A 591 15.35 30.14 -10.79
CA GLY A 591 16.36 29.12 -10.55
C GLY A 591 16.48 28.74 -9.07
N ALA A 592 16.49 29.73 -8.17
CA ALA A 592 16.50 29.48 -6.72
C ALA A 592 15.21 28.79 -6.25
N LEU A 593 14.04 29.18 -6.78
CA LEU A 593 12.79 28.50 -6.50
C LEU A 593 12.79 27.06 -7.02
N LEU A 594 13.30 26.81 -8.24
CA LEU A 594 13.43 25.46 -8.79
C LEU A 594 14.35 24.59 -7.94
N VAL A 595 15.48 25.11 -7.47
CA VAL A 595 16.36 24.39 -6.54
C VAL A 595 15.61 24.04 -5.25
N SER A 596 14.86 24.99 -4.69
CA SER A 596 13.99 24.72 -3.52
C SER A 596 12.95 23.64 -3.82
N THR A 597 12.28 23.70 -4.99
CA THR A 597 11.32 22.68 -5.41
C THR A 597 11.97 21.29 -5.47
N LEU A 598 13.15 21.18 -6.07
CA LEU A 598 13.87 19.90 -6.16
C LEU A 598 14.27 19.38 -4.78
N VAL A 599 14.79 20.24 -3.89
CA VAL A 599 15.17 19.86 -2.54
C VAL A 599 13.97 19.37 -1.72
N VAL A 600 12.81 20.04 -1.83
CA VAL A 600 11.64 19.74 -1.00
C VAL A 600 10.80 18.57 -1.54
N PHE A 601 10.69 18.42 -2.87
CA PHE A 601 9.79 17.45 -3.48
C PHE A 601 10.48 16.19 -4.01
N VAL A 602 11.78 16.24 -4.32
CA VAL A 602 12.48 15.14 -5.02
C VAL A 602 13.58 14.52 -4.15
N TYR A 603 14.30 15.35 -3.38
CA TYR A 603 15.43 14.91 -2.56
C TYR A 603 15.21 15.00 -1.05
N GLY A 604 14.04 15.49 -0.63
CA GLY A 604 13.63 15.64 0.77
C GLY A 604 12.42 14.78 1.07
#